data_AF-A0A535REW0-F1
#
_entry.id   AF-A0A535REW0-F1
#
_cell.length_a   1.000
_cell.length_b   1.000
_cell.length_c   1.000
_cell.angle_alpha   90.00
_cell.angle_beta   90.00
_cell.angle_gamma   90.00
#
_symmetry.space_group_name_H-M   'P 1'
#
loop_
_entity.id
_entity.type
_entity.pdbx_description
1 polymer ?
#
loop_
_entity_poly.entity_id
_entity_poly.type
_entity_poly.pdbx_seq_one_letter_code
_entity_poly.pdbx_strand_id
1 'polypeptide(L)'
;MVLTSSLYCTICGACNETHAHSCFACNQPLSTQQTPIPAELLPHTLFENRYHIIARIGAGGFGSVYKATDTQSRDRLVALKEVKLLGLPPQAMILFLLAQR
;
A
#
# COMPACT_ATOMS: atom_id res chain seq x y z
N MET A 1 15.71 18.12 15.14
CA MET A 1 15.02 17.90 13.85
C MET A 1 13.61 17.44 14.19
N VAL A 2 12.61 18.32 14.09
CA VAL A 2 11.23 17.98 14.45
C VAL A 2 10.62 17.28 13.24
N LEU A 3 10.29 15.99 13.39
CA LEU A 3 9.51 15.26 12.39
C LEU A 3 8.07 15.79 12.47
N THR A 4 7.73 16.79 11.67
CA THR A 4 6.33 17.18 11.48
C THR A 4 5.65 16.05 10.72
N SER A 5 4.96 15.17 11.43
CA SER A 5 4.04 14.22 10.80
C SER A 5 2.97 15.04 10.08
N SER A 6 2.66 14.74 8.84
CA SER A 6 1.62 15.42 8.06
C SER A 6 0.49 14.42 7.81
N LEU A 7 -0.75 14.79 8.13
CA LEU A 7 -1.92 13.94 7.96
C LEU A 7 -2.57 14.23 6.60
N TYR A 8 -2.51 13.28 5.67
CA TYR A 8 -3.09 13.46 4.34
C TYR A 8 -4.51 12.88 4.27
N CYS A 9 -5.43 13.64 3.70
CA CYS A 9 -6.77 13.16 3.43
C CYS A 9 -6.74 12.07 2.35
N THR A 10 -7.24 10.88 2.65
CA THR A 10 -7.34 9.77 1.70
C THR A 10 -8.42 9.98 0.63
N ILE A 11 -9.31 10.96 0.82
CA ILE A 11 -10.39 11.26 -0.12
C ILE A 11 -9.97 12.29 -1.18
N CYS A 12 -9.32 13.39 -0.78
CA CYS A 12 -8.98 14.49 -1.69
C CYS A 12 -7.49 14.85 -1.73
N GLY A 13 -6.64 14.19 -0.94
CA GLY A 13 -5.19 14.42 -0.93
C GLY A 13 -4.71 15.66 -0.16
N ALA A 14 -5.61 16.44 0.45
CA ALA A 14 -5.24 17.64 1.20
C ALA A 14 -4.36 17.31 2.42
N CYS A 15 -3.38 18.17 2.69
CA CYS A 15 -2.52 18.08 3.87
C CYS A 15 -3.22 18.75 5.05
N ASN A 16 -3.51 18.00 6.09
CA ASN A 16 -4.19 18.44 7.30
C ASN A 16 -3.25 18.41 8.49
N GLU A 17 -3.63 19.13 9.54
CA GLU A 17 -2.97 19.03 10.84
C GLU A 17 -3.07 17.61 11.39
N THR A 18 -2.06 17.17 12.15
CA THR A 18 -2.00 15.81 12.72
C THR A 18 -3.17 15.44 13.60
N HIS A 19 -3.84 16.45 14.17
CA HIS A 19 -4.99 16.31 15.07
C HIS A 19 -6.31 16.74 14.42
N ALA A 20 -6.32 17.01 13.11
CA ALA A 20 -7.55 17.32 12.41
C ALA A 20 -8.45 16.07 12.37
N HIS A 21 -9.69 16.21 12.82
CA HIS A 21 -10.70 15.15 12.75
C HIS A 21 -11.45 15.11 11.41
N SER A 22 -11.40 16.21 10.65
CA SER A 22 -12.02 16.35 9.34
C SER A 22 -11.09 17.09 8.38
N CYS A 23 -11.22 16.78 7.10
CA CYS A 23 -10.43 17.41 6.06
C CYS A 23 -10.89 18.86 5.85
N PHE A 24 -9.99 19.83 5.91
CA PHE A 24 -10.33 21.23 5.69
C PHE A 24 -10.86 21.50 4.27
N ALA A 25 -10.51 20.66 3.30
CA ALA A 25 -10.84 20.87 1.89
C ALA A 25 -12.13 20.17 1.44
N CYS A 26 -12.38 18.94 1.90
CA CYS A 26 -13.52 18.14 1.46
C CYS A 26 -14.50 17.76 2.57
N ASN A 27 -14.24 18.22 3.81
CA ASN A 27 -15.05 17.98 5.00
C ASN A 27 -15.25 16.51 5.40
N GLN A 28 -14.53 15.58 4.76
CA GLN A 28 -14.60 14.16 5.10
C GLN A 28 -13.83 13.86 6.39
N PRO A 29 -14.29 12.89 7.20
CA PRO A 29 -13.61 12.51 8.43
C PRO A 29 -12.21 11.98 8.11
N LEU A 30 -11.21 12.49 8.83
CA LEU A 30 -9.85 11.97 8.80
C LEU A 30 -9.80 10.85 9.83
N SER A 31 -9.80 9.60 9.35
CA SER A 31 -9.71 8.45 10.25
C SER A 31 -8.34 8.43 10.91
N THR A 32 -8.23 8.99 12.12
CA THR A 32 -7.07 8.83 13.02
C THR A 32 -6.97 7.40 13.56
N GLN A 33 -8.02 6.61 13.36
CA GLN A 33 -7.97 5.18 13.58
C GLN A 33 -7.28 4.55 12.39
N GLN A 34 -6.02 4.14 12.67
CA GLN A 34 -5.34 3.04 12.01
C GLN A 34 -6.42 2.05 11.62
N THR A 35 -6.81 2.11 10.34
CA THR A 35 -7.61 1.07 9.71
C THR A 35 -6.90 -0.24 10.09
N PRO A 36 -7.63 -1.29 10.51
CA PRO A 36 -7.01 -2.59 10.76
C PRO A 36 -6.10 -2.83 9.57
N ILE A 37 -4.78 -2.89 9.82
CA ILE A 37 -3.77 -2.91 8.77
C ILE A 37 -4.24 -4.04 7.84
N PRO A 38 -4.70 -3.74 6.61
CA PRO A 38 -5.20 -4.79 5.73
C PRO A 38 -4.05 -5.76 5.60
N ALA A 39 -4.30 -7.02 5.99
CA ALA A 39 -3.30 -8.03 6.31
C ALA A 39 -2.07 -7.85 5.43
N GLU A 40 -1.04 -7.21 6.00
CA GLU A 40 0.17 -6.91 5.26
C GLU A 40 0.73 -8.25 4.79
N LEU A 41 0.98 -8.39 3.49
CA LEU A 41 1.53 -9.64 2.98
C LEU A 41 2.88 -9.86 3.66
N LEU A 42 2.92 -10.86 4.53
CA LEU A 42 4.10 -11.16 5.30
C LEU A 42 5.23 -11.59 4.35
N PRO A 43 6.49 -11.26 4.65
CA PRO A 43 7.62 -11.92 4.00
C PRO A 43 7.46 -13.44 4.08
N HIS A 44 7.83 -14.14 3.00
CA HIS A 44 7.73 -15.60 2.84
C HIS A 44 6.30 -16.13 2.63
N THR A 45 5.30 -15.28 2.48
CA THR A 45 3.96 -15.72 2.05
C THR A 45 3.98 -16.10 0.58
N LEU A 46 3.33 -17.22 0.22
CA LEU A 46 3.06 -17.57 -1.17
C LEU A 46 1.71 -16.97 -1.55
N PHE A 47 1.74 -15.94 -2.39
CA PHE A 47 0.54 -15.26 -2.90
C PHE A 47 0.08 -15.92 -4.21
N GLU A 48 -1.23 -16.22 -4.31
CA GLU A 48 -1.86 -16.85 -5.48
C GLU A 48 -1.13 -18.12 -5.98
N ASN A 49 -0.54 -18.89 -5.05
CA ASN A 49 0.26 -20.09 -5.37
C ASN A 49 1.39 -19.88 -6.39
N ARG A 50 1.85 -18.63 -6.59
CA ARG A 50 2.79 -18.26 -7.66
C ARG A 50 3.87 -17.29 -7.24
N TYR A 51 3.54 -16.34 -6.36
CA TYR A 51 4.47 -15.28 -6.02
C TYR A 51 4.97 -15.44 -4.58
N HIS A 52 6.26 -15.69 -4.41
CA HIS A 52 6.88 -15.66 -3.09
C HIS A 52 7.22 -14.22 -2.72
N ILE A 53 6.55 -13.70 -1.69
CA ILE A 53 6.81 -12.35 -1.18
C ILE A 53 8.16 -12.32 -0.48
N ILE A 54 9.07 -11.47 -0.94
CA ILE A 54 10.39 -11.27 -0.33
C ILE A 54 10.30 -10.18 0.74
N ALA A 55 9.82 -9.00 0.36
CA ALA A 55 9.75 -7.85 1.25
C ALA A 55 8.81 -6.77 0.67
N ARG A 56 8.24 -5.94 1.54
CA ARG A 56 7.61 -4.69 1.13
C ARG A 56 8.70 -3.68 0.76
N ILE A 57 8.62 -3.12 -0.44
CA ILE A 57 9.61 -2.17 -0.98
C ILE A 57 9.06 -0.74 -1.11
N GLY A 58 7.77 -0.53 -0.87
CA GLY A 58 7.18 0.81 -0.86
C GLY A 58 5.74 0.82 -0.40
N ALA A 59 5.24 2.01 -0.05
CA ALA A 59 3.83 2.26 0.17
C ALA A 59 3.45 3.72 0.03
N GLY A 60 2.17 3.96 -0.24
CA GLY A 60 1.57 5.29 -0.28
C GLY A 60 0.05 5.21 -0.14
N GLY A 61 -0.63 6.32 -0.41
CA GLY A 61 -2.09 6.44 -0.26
C GLY A 61 -2.92 5.42 -1.07
N PHE A 62 -2.33 4.84 -2.13
CA PHE A 62 -3.01 3.88 -3.02
C PHE A 62 -2.64 2.41 -2.76
N GLY A 63 -1.87 2.12 -1.70
CA GLY A 63 -1.51 0.76 -1.30
C GLY A 63 0.00 0.52 -1.17
N SER A 64 0.38 -0.76 -1.13
CA SER A 64 1.75 -1.22 -0.86
C SER A 64 2.36 -1.86 -2.11
N VAL A 65 3.69 -1.77 -2.23
CA VAL A 65 4.46 -2.44 -3.27
C VAL A 65 5.38 -3.46 -2.61
N TYR A 66 5.32 -4.71 -3.07
CA TYR A 66 6.11 -5.82 -2.57
C TYR A 66 7.05 -6.33 -3.65
N LYS A 67 8.30 -6.61 -3.28
CA LYS A 67 9.21 -7.42 -4.09
C LYS A 67 8.85 -8.89 -3.90
N ALA A 68 8.72 -9.61 -5.01
CA ALA A 68 8.41 -11.03 -5.00
C ALA A 68 9.20 -11.77 -6.09
N THR A 69 9.30 -13.08 -5.97
CA THR A 69 9.72 -13.98 -7.06
C THR A 69 8.50 -14.66 -7.67
N ASP A 70 8.43 -14.69 -9.00
CA ASP A 70 7.44 -15.44 -9.75
C ASP A 70 7.96 -16.86 -10.02
N THR A 71 7.44 -17.85 -9.29
CA THR A 71 7.90 -19.24 -9.36
C THR A 71 7.60 -19.90 -10.70
N GLN A 72 6.60 -19.41 -11.43
CA GLN A 72 6.24 -19.94 -12.75
C GLN A 72 7.09 -19.33 -13.87
N SER A 73 7.81 -18.25 -13.59
CA SER A 73 8.66 -17.53 -14.54
C SER A 73 10.15 -17.64 -14.20
N ARG A 74 10.62 -18.85 -13.80
CA ARG A 74 12.02 -19.10 -13.41
C ARG A 74 12.50 -18.19 -12.28
N ASP A 75 11.68 -18.05 -11.23
CA ASP A 75 11.94 -17.20 -10.06
C ASP A 75 12.28 -15.75 -10.41
N ARG A 76 11.67 -15.24 -11.49
CA ARG A 76 11.87 -13.88 -11.95
C ARG A 76 11.44 -12.90 -10.87
N LEU A 77 12.29 -11.90 -10.62
CA LEU A 77 11.98 -10.82 -9.69
C LEU A 77 10.91 -9.88 -10.27
N VAL A 78 9.88 -9.64 -9.46
CA VAL A 78 8.70 -8.83 -9.80
C VAL A 78 8.31 -7.92 -8.64
N ALA A 79 7.57 -6.87 -8.97
CA ALA A 79 6.92 -5.99 -8.00
C ALA A 79 5.41 -6.24 -8.04
N LEU A 80 4.84 -6.60 -6.91
CA LEU A 80 3.40 -6.71 -6.73
C LEU A 80 2.90 -5.44 -6.04
N LYS A 81 2.02 -4.69 -6.71
CA LYS A 81 1.37 -3.52 -6.13
C LYS A 81 -0.03 -3.89 -5.67
N GLU A 82 -0.23 -3.88 -4.36
CA GLU A 82 -1.55 -3.89 -3.74
C GLU A 82 -2.23 -2.55 -4.03
N VAL A 83 -3.47 -2.60 -4.54
CA VAL A 83 -4.27 -1.43 -4.85
C VAL A 83 -5.44 -1.35 -3.88
N LYS A 84 -5.41 -0.32 -3.02
CA LYS A 84 -6.51 -0.01 -2.10
C LYS A 84 -7.42 1.03 -2.74
N LEU A 85 -8.43 0.56 -3.47
CA LEU A 85 -9.49 1.43 -4.00
C LEU A 85 -10.66 1.45 -3.01
N LEU A 86 -11.12 2.65 -2.65
CA LEU A 86 -12.35 2.82 -1.88
C LEU A 86 -13.53 2.19 -2.62
N GLY A 87 -14.29 1.34 -1.93
CA GLY A 87 -15.45 0.64 -2.49
C GLY A 87 -15.11 -0.67 -3.24
N LEU A 88 -13.84 -1.05 -3.33
CA LEU A 88 -13.42 -2.37 -3.77
C LEU A 88 -12.78 -3.13 -2.62
N PRO A 89 -13.00 -4.44 -2.53
CA PRO A 89 -12.39 -5.22 -1.46
C PRO A 89 -10.86 -5.26 -1.71
N PRO A 90 -10.01 -5.34 -0.65
CA PRO A 90 -8.56 -5.08 -0.72
C PRO A 90 -7.71 -5.99 -1.62
N GLN A 91 -8.30 -6.92 -2.38
CA GLN A 91 -7.58 -8.02 -3.04
C GLN A 91 -7.08 -7.68 -4.46
N ALA A 92 -7.24 -6.45 -4.94
CA ALA A 92 -6.73 -6.08 -6.27
C ALA A 92 -5.21 -5.88 -6.23
N MET A 93 -4.44 -6.80 -6.82
CA MET A 93 -2.99 -6.65 -7.02
C MET A 93 -2.64 -6.52 -8.50
N ILE A 94 -1.75 -5.59 -8.82
CA ILE A 94 -1.17 -5.43 -10.15
C ILE A 94 0.29 -5.86 -10.13
N LEU A 95 0.65 -6.77 -11.05
CA LEU A 95 2.01 -7.23 -11.26
C LEU A 95 2.78 -6.27 -12.17
N PHE A 96 3.98 -5.90 -11.74
CA PHE A 96 4.97 -5.19 -12.54
C PHE A 96 6.27 -5.99 -12.58
N LEU A 97 6.95 -5.98 -13.73
CA LEU A 97 8.27 -6.59 -13.84
C LEU A 97 9.31 -5.66 -13.22
N LEU A 98 10.12 -6.16 -12.31
CA LEU A 98 11.32 -5.45 -11.88
C LEU A 98 12.35 -5.61 -13.01
N ALA A 99 12.48 -4.59 -13.83
CA ALA A 99 13.62 -4.47 -14.74
C ALA A 99 14.86 -4.22 -13.88
N GLN A 100 15.59 -5.28 -13.55
CA GLN A 100 16.94 -5.14 -13.02
C GLN A 100 17.82 -4.70 -14.18
N ARG A 101 18.13 -3.39 -14.21
CA ARG A 101 19.17 -2.84 -15.06
C ARG A 101 20.53 -3.28 -14.56
#